data_AF-A0A9E6DW99-F1
#
_entry.id   AF-A0A9E6DW99-F1
#
_cell.length_a   1.000
_cell.length_b   1.000
_cell.length_c   1.000
_cell.angle_alpha   90.00
_cell.angle_beta   90.00
_cell.angle_gamma   90.00
#
_symmetry.space_group_name_H-M   'P 1'
#
loop_
_entity.id
_entity.type
_entity.pdbx_description
1 polymer ?
#
loop_
_entity_poly.entity_id
_entity_poly.type
_entity_poly.pdbx_seq_one_letter_code
_entity_poly.pdbx_strand_id
1 'polypeptide(L)'
;MNNQHNIPFIYYNDFAKVTAGNKMYHFGNMQAKVIKQLYVAASTDSPWVFGKQALYKAGSRSLCMRDLFRSQPKWRKLVESDKRGYYRLII
;
A
#
# COMPACT_ATOMS: atom_id res chain seq x y z
N MET A 1 -22.51 11.20 -8.28
CA MET A 1 -21.46 11.25 -9.32
C MET A 1 -20.21 10.59 -8.75
N ASN A 2 -20.08 9.27 -8.85
CA ASN A 2 -18.93 8.54 -8.30
C ASN A 2 -18.29 7.73 -9.43
N ASN A 3 -17.36 8.34 -10.17
CA ASN A 3 -16.47 7.59 -11.05
C ASN A 3 -15.42 6.92 -10.18
N GLN A 4 -15.74 5.74 -9.65
CA GLN A 4 -14.76 4.85 -9.04
C GLN A 4 -13.90 4.31 -10.19
N HIS A 5 -12.78 4.99 -10.46
CA HIS A 5 -11.75 4.47 -11.34
C HIS A 5 -11.18 3.21 -10.70
N ASN A 6 -11.75 2.05 -11.04
CA ASN A 6 -11.24 0.75 -10.62
C ASN A 6 -9.89 0.56 -11.32
N ILE A 7 -8.80 0.81 -10.62
CA ILE A 7 -7.45 0.72 -11.20
C ILE A 7 -7.10 -0.77 -11.22
N PRO A 8 -6.87 -1.39 -12.39
CA PRO A 8 -6.47 -2.79 -12.44
C PRO A 8 -5.24 -3.01 -11.58
N PHE A 9 -5.35 -3.89 -10.59
CA PHE A 9 -4.30 -4.19 -9.64
C PHE A 9 -3.92 -5.67 -9.76
N ILE A 10 -2.70 -5.94 -10.20
CA ILE A 10 -2.17 -7.28 -10.36
C ILE A 10 -0.90 -7.38 -9.52
N TYR A 11 -0.76 -8.46 -8.76
CA TYR A 11 0.41 -8.69 -7.92
C TYR A 11 1.03 -10.05 -8.19
N TYR A 12 2.34 -10.14 -7.95
CA TYR A 12 3.13 -11.36 -8.10
C TYR A 12 4.07 -11.51 -6.91
N ASN A 13 4.53 -12.73 -6.67
CA ASN A 13 5.54 -13.05 -5.66
C ASN A 13 5.23 -12.44 -4.28
N ASP A 14 4.01 -12.69 -3.80
CA ASP A 14 3.49 -12.15 -2.54
C ASP A 14 3.66 -10.62 -2.43
N PHE A 15 3.21 -9.90 -3.46
CA PHE A 15 3.27 -8.43 -3.56
C PHE A 15 4.67 -7.84 -3.70
N ALA A 16 5.72 -8.66 -3.91
CA ALA A 16 7.05 -8.14 -4.25
C ALA A 16 7.06 -7.42 -5.61
N LYS A 17 6.14 -7.77 -6.52
CA LYS A 17 5.87 -7.01 -7.75
C LYS A 17 4.39 -6.68 -7.83
N VAL A 18 4.08 -5.43 -8.13
CA VAL A 18 2.69 -4.94 -8.27
C VAL A 18 2.59 -4.08 -9.52
N THR A 19 1.56 -4.34 -10.32
CA THR A 19 1.13 -3.47 -11.42
C THR A 19 -0.20 -2.85 -11.03
N ALA A 20 -0.27 -1.51 -11.06
CA ALA A 20 -1.49 -0.75 -10.78
C ALA A 20 -1.70 0.29 -11.90
N GLY A 21 -2.68 0.05 -12.77
CA GLY A 21 -2.84 0.78 -14.02
C GLY A 21 -1.56 0.69 -14.87
N ASN A 22 -1.04 1.82 -15.33
CA ASN A 22 0.18 1.87 -16.17
C ASN A 22 1.49 1.94 -15.37
N LYS A 23 1.50 1.52 -14.10
CA LYS A 23 2.68 1.61 -13.22
C LYS A 23 3.04 0.27 -12.64
N MET A 24 4.33 -0.04 -12.65
CA MET A 24 4.90 -1.21 -12.01
C MET A 24 5.75 -0.78 -10.82
N TYR A 25 5.66 -1.55 -9.73
CA TYR A 25 6.38 -1.35 -8.48
C TYR A 25 7.09 -2.64 -8.10
N HIS A 26 8.30 -2.49 -7.55
CA HIS A 26 9.10 -3.59 -7.03
C HIS A 26 9.38 -3.34 -5.56
N PHE A 27 8.78 -4.13 -4.67
CA PHE A 27 8.83 -3.91 -3.23
C PHE A 27 9.80 -4.86 -2.55
N GLY A 28 10.57 -4.34 -1.59
CA GLY A 28 11.27 -5.18 -0.63
C GLY A 28 10.29 -5.91 0.30
N ASN A 29 10.75 -6.95 1.00
CA ASN A 29 9.89 -7.83 1.80
C ASN A 29 8.93 -7.09 2.75
N MET A 30 9.43 -6.12 3.53
CA MET A 30 8.58 -5.35 4.45
C MET A 30 7.59 -4.42 3.72
N GLN A 31 8.01 -3.82 2.60
CA GLN A 31 7.14 -3.01 1.76
C GLN A 31 6.00 -3.86 1.18
N ALA A 32 6.32 -5.05 0.64
CA ALA A 32 5.36 -5.99 0.08
C ALA A 32 4.33 -6.45 1.12
N LYS A 33 4.78 -6.79 2.34
CA LYS A 33 3.87 -7.14 3.46
C LYS A 33 2.93 -6.01 3.83
N VAL A 34 3.37 -4.74 3.79
CA VAL A 34 2.48 -3.60 4.01
C VAL A 34 1.47 -3.48 2.88
N ILE A 35 1.91 -3.56 1.61
CA ILE A 35 0.99 -3.48 0.46
C ILE A 35 -0.07 -4.59 0.50
N LYS A 36 0.31 -5.81 0.87
CA LYS A 36 -0.62 -6.93 1.10
C LYS A 36 -1.67 -6.60 2.15
N GLN A 37 -1.27 -6.03 3.29
CA GLN A 37 -2.22 -5.62 4.34
C GLN A 37 -3.21 -4.57 3.83
N LEU A 38 -2.75 -3.57 3.07
CA LEU A 38 -3.61 -2.55 2.49
C LEU A 38 -4.56 -3.13 1.43
N TYR A 39 -4.10 -4.10 0.64
CA TYR A 39 -4.93 -4.80 -0.35
C TYR A 39 -6.04 -5.62 0.28
N VAL A 40 -5.73 -6.38 1.34
CA VAL A 40 -6.73 -7.12 2.09
C VAL A 40 -7.78 -6.16 2.66
N ALA A 41 -7.37 -5.05 3.26
CA ALA A 41 -8.29 -4.04 3.77
C ALA A 41 -9.16 -3.40 2.68
N ALA A 42 -8.60 -3.15 1.49
CA ALA A 42 -9.33 -2.60 0.35
C ALA A 42 -10.45 -3.53 -0.17
N SER A 43 -10.40 -4.83 0.16
CA SER A 43 -11.45 -5.80 -0.16
C SER A 43 -12.56 -5.85 0.91
N THR A 44 -12.57 -4.92 1.87
CA THR A 44 -13.55 -4.85 2.97
C THR A 44 -14.23 -3.48 2.99
N ASP A 45 -15.26 -3.32 3.81
CA ASP A 45 -15.91 -2.03 4.06
C ASP A 45 -15.01 -1.02 4.79
N SER A 46 -13.85 -1.45 5.29
CA SER A 46 -12.89 -0.63 6.04
C SER A 46 -11.51 -0.60 5.34
N PRO A 47 -11.35 0.19 4.26
CA PRO A 47 -10.14 0.19 3.43
C PRO A 47 -8.92 0.86 4.09
N TRP A 48 -9.13 1.58 5.18
CA TRP A 48 -8.11 2.36 5.87
C TRP A 48 -7.42 1.53 6.97
N VAL A 49 -6.10 1.42 6.89
CA VAL A 49 -5.27 0.69 7.85
C VAL A 49 -4.41 1.65 8.65
N PHE A 50 -4.39 1.49 9.97
CA PHE A 50 -3.53 2.28 10.83
C PHE A 50 -2.05 1.96 10.57
N GLY A 51 -1.30 2.96 10.13
CA GLY A 51 0.04 2.78 9.58
C GLY A 51 1.04 2.18 10.59
N LYS A 52 0.96 2.59 11.86
CA LYS A 52 1.82 2.04 12.92
C LYS A 52 1.60 0.54 13.09
N GLN A 53 0.35 0.08 13.04
CA GLN A 53 0.03 -1.35 13.14
C GLN A 53 0.51 -2.11 11.90
N ALA A 54 0.33 -1.53 10.71
CA ALA A 54 0.80 -2.14 9.46
C ALA A 54 2.33 -2.32 9.44
N LEU A 55 3.08 -1.32 9.89
CA LEU A 55 4.54 -1.36 10.02
C LEU A 55 4.98 -2.44 11.01
N TYR A 56 4.36 -2.50 12.19
CA TYR A 56 4.64 -3.52 13.21
C TYR A 56 4.38 -4.94 12.68
N LYS A 57 3.20 -5.19 12.08
CA LYS A 57 2.84 -6.49 11.48
C LYS A 57 3.76 -6.89 10.32
N ALA A 58 4.30 -5.93 9.59
CA ALA A 58 5.28 -6.17 8.54
C ALA A 58 6.70 -6.49 9.08
N GLY A 59 6.93 -6.35 10.40
CA GLY A 59 8.24 -6.48 11.03
C GLY A 59 9.17 -5.29 10.75
N SER A 60 8.62 -4.14 10.39
CA SER A 60 9.40 -2.94 10.08
C SER A 60 9.85 -2.21 11.34
N ARG A 61 11.10 -1.72 11.32
CA ARG A 61 11.62 -0.77 12.32
C ARG A 61 11.38 0.70 11.95
N SER A 62 10.80 0.96 10.77
CA SER A 62 10.49 2.32 10.34
C SER A 62 9.43 2.96 11.23
N LEU A 63 9.57 4.26 11.50
CA LEU A 63 8.62 5.02 12.32
C LEU A 63 7.40 5.48 11.52
N CYS A 64 7.52 5.59 10.19
CA CYS A 64 6.41 5.98 9.32
C CYS A 64 6.48 5.31 7.93
N MET A 65 5.36 5.34 7.20
CA MET A 65 5.28 4.78 5.84
C MET A 65 6.26 5.44 4.88
N ARG A 66 6.49 6.75 5.02
CA ARG A 66 7.44 7.48 4.17
C ARG A 66 8.85 6.89 4.25
N ASP A 67 9.29 6.51 5.44
CA ASP A 67 10.63 5.95 5.63
C ASP A 67 10.71 4.52 5.10
N LEU A 68 9.66 3.72 5.31
CA LEU A 68 9.57 2.36 4.75
C LEU A 68 9.64 2.39 3.22
N PHE A 69 8.90 3.30 2.58
CA PHE A 69 8.82 3.42 1.12
C PHE A 69 9.82 4.40 0.50
N ARG A 70 10.86 4.82 1.23
CA ARG A 70 11.80 5.84 0.74
C ARG A 70 12.49 5.49 -0.57
N SER A 71 12.68 4.19 -0.85
CA SER A 71 13.27 3.69 -2.10
C SER A 71 12.29 3.63 -3.27
N GLN A 72 11.01 3.95 -3.04
CA GLN A 72 9.93 3.85 -4.02
C GLN A 72 9.36 5.24 -4.32
N PRO A 73 10.03 6.10 -5.10
CA PRO A 73 9.69 7.53 -5.22
C PRO A 73 8.24 7.82 -5.65
N LYS A 74 7.59 6.87 -6.35
CA LYS A 74 6.21 6.98 -6.82
C LYS A 74 5.18 6.24 -5.94
N TRP A 75 5.55 5.74 -4.76
CA TRP A 75 4.66 4.92 -3.91
C TRP A 75 3.35 5.61 -3.53
N ARG A 76 3.34 6.95 -3.39
CA ARG A 76 2.12 7.73 -3.13
C ARG A 76 1.11 7.75 -4.28
N LYS A 77 1.48 7.27 -5.46
CA LYS A 77 0.54 7.03 -6.56
C LYS A 77 -0.23 5.72 -6.40
N LEU A 78 0.16 4.90 -5.42
CA LEU A 78 -0.46 3.62 -5.09
C LEU A 78 -1.10 3.63 -3.70
N VAL A 79 -0.50 4.34 -2.75
CA VAL A 79 -0.96 4.40 -1.35
C VAL A 79 -1.37 5.82 -0.99
N GLU A 80 -2.60 5.96 -0.52
CA GLU A 80 -3.15 7.21 0.00
C GLU A 80 -2.99 7.28 1.52
N SER A 81 -2.88 8.50 2.05
CA SER A 81 -2.80 8.81 3.48
C SER A 81 -3.93 9.77 3.84
N ASP A 82 -4.66 9.48 4.91
CA ASP A 82 -5.71 10.38 5.45
C ASP A 82 -5.14 11.57 6.25
N LYS A 83 -3.80 11.58 6.46
CA LYS A 83 -3.03 12.54 7.27
C LYS A 83 -3.26 12.43 8.79
N ARG A 84 -4.00 11.42 9.26
CA ARG A 84 -4.20 11.08 10.67
C ARG A 84 -3.53 9.73 11.04
N GLY A 85 -2.72 9.20 10.12
CA GLY A 85 -1.93 7.99 10.32
C GLY A 85 -2.56 6.74 9.71
N TYR A 86 -3.66 6.87 8.98
CA TYR A 86 -4.23 5.76 8.23
C TYR A 86 -3.84 5.82 6.76
N TYR A 87 -3.73 4.64 6.16
CA TYR A 87 -3.32 4.45 4.79
C TYR A 87 -4.24 3.44 4.10
N ARG A 88 -4.47 3.62 2.80
CA ARG A 88 -5.21 2.68 1.97
C ARG A 88 -4.56 2.53 0.60
N LEU A 89 -4.89 1.45 -0.11
CA LEU A 89 -4.59 1.36 -1.54
C LEU A 89 -5.57 2.22 -2.36
N ILE A 90 -5.06 2.80 -3.43
CA ILE A 90 -5.84 3.51 -4.44
C ILE A 90 -6.14 2.51 -5.55
N ILE A 91 -7.17 1.68 -5.37
CA ILE A 91 -7.64 0.68 -6.34
C ILE A 91 -9.16 0.73 -6.50
#